data_AF-A0ABD0PLR3-F1
#
_entry.id   AF-A0ABD0PLR3-F1
#
_cell.length_a   1.000
_cell.length_b   1.000
_cell.length_c   1.000
_cell.angle_alpha   90.00
_cell.angle_beta   90.00
_cell.angle_gamma   90.00
#
_symmetry.space_group_name_H-M   'P 1'
#
loop_
_entity.id
_entity.type
_entity.pdbx_description
1 polymer ?
#
loop_
_entity_poly.entity_id
_entity_poly.type
_entity_poly.pdbx_seq_one_letter_code
_entity_poly.pdbx_strand_id
1 'polypeptide(L)' 'DECYQVRQAFAQKLHKGLCRLRLPLEYLAVFTLCAKDPVKERRAHARQCLVKNINLRR' A
#
# COMPACT_ATOMS: atom_id res chain seq x y z
N ASP A 1 0.38 -13.29 1.13
CA ASP A 1 1.31 -14.06 0.30
C ASP A 1 2.52 -14.41 1.14
N GLU A 2 2.90 -15.67 1.16
CA GLU A 2 4.02 -16.15 1.97
C GLU A 2 5.34 -15.53 1.49
N CYS A 3 5.48 -15.27 0.19
CA CYS A 3 6.67 -14.68 -0.40
C CYS A 3 6.73 -13.17 -0.10
N TYR A 4 7.77 -12.76 0.64
CA TYR A 4 8.00 -11.37 0.98
C TYR A 4 8.14 -10.47 -0.26
N GLN A 5 8.90 -10.93 -1.26
CA GLN A 5 9.17 -10.21 -2.49
C GLN A 5 7.89 -9.93 -3.27
N VAL A 6 6.96 -10.90 -3.30
CA VAL A 6 5.64 -10.73 -3.94
C VAL A 6 4.84 -9.66 -3.22
N ARG A 7 4.74 -9.72 -1.88
CA ARG A 7 4.05 -8.69 -1.08
C ARG A 7 4.66 -7.31 -1.29
N GLN A 8 5.99 -7.22 -1.34
CA GLN A 8 6.72 -5.96 -1.54
C GLN A 8 6.43 -5.36 -2.91
N ALA A 9 6.67 -6.14 -3.98
CA ALA A 9 6.47 -5.68 -5.36
C ALA A 9 5.01 -5.30 -5.63
N PHE A 10 4.06 -6.09 -5.12
CA PHE A 10 2.64 -5.78 -5.25
C PHE A 10 2.29 -4.44 -4.61
N ALA A 11 2.70 -4.21 -3.37
CA ALA A 11 2.44 -2.95 -2.66
C ALA A 11 3.05 -1.73 -3.37
N GLN A 12 4.24 -1.88 -3.96
CA GLN A 12 4.88 -0.81 -4.74
C GLN A 12 4.08 -0.48 -6.01
N LYS A 13 3.64 -1.48 -6.77
CA LYS A 13 2.81 -1.27 -7.97
C LYS A 13 1.47 -0.64 -7.60
N LEU A 14 0.83 -1.14 -6.54
CA LEU A 14 -0.41 -0.60 -5.99
C LEU A 14 -0.25 0.89 -5.62
N HIS A 15 0.79 1.21 -4.84
CA HIS A 15 1.07 2.59 -4.45
C HIS A 15 1.31 3.50 -5.65
N LYS A 16 2.06 3.03 -6.67
CA LYS A 16 2.32 3.78 -7.89
C LYS A 16 1.04 4.08 -8.69
N GLY A 17 0.14 3.10 -8.82
CA GLY A 17 -1.16 3.30 -9.48
C GLY A 17 -2.04 4.32 -8.76
N LEU A 18 -2.12 4.19 -7.42
CA LEU A 18 -2.87 5.11 -6.57
C LEU A 18 -2.27 6.53 -6.59
N CYS A 19 -0.95 6.70 -6.51
CA CYS A 19 -0.31 8.02 -6.59
C CYS A 19 -0.47 8.68 -7.96
N ARG A 20 -0.72 7.92 -9.02
CA ARG A 20 -1.01 8.45 -10.36
C ARG A 20 -2.50 8.75 -10.59
N LEU A 21 -3.34 8.54 -9.58
CA LEU A 21 -4.80 8.66 -9.67
C LEU A 21 -5.42 7.79 -10.79
N ARG A 22 -4.76 6.69 -11.16
CA ARG A 22 -5.22 5.74 -12.21
C ARG A 22 -5.82 4.46 -11.66
N LEU A 23 -5.97 4.39 -10.34
CA LEU A 23 -6.53 3.24 -9.65
C LEU A 23 -7.68 3.69 -8.73
N PRO A 24 -8.83 2.99 -8.73
CA PRO A 24 -9.96 3.32 -7.88
C PRO A 24 -9.61 3.29 -6.38
N LEU A 25 -10.37 4.05 -5.58
CA LEU A 25 -10.07 4.23 -4.15
C LEU A 25 -10.27 2.95 -3.33
N GLU A 26 -11.11 2.02 -3.77
CA GLU A 26 -11.26 0.69 -3.13
C GLU A 26 -9.93 -0.06 -3.00
N TYR A 27 -9.00 0.14 -3.94
CA TYR A 27 -7.67 -0.46 -3.89
C TYR A 27 -6.78 0.15 -2.80
N LEU A 28 -7.10 1.35 -2.30
CA LEU A 28 -6.40 1.94 -1.15
C LEU A 28 -6.65 1.11 0.12
N ALA A 29 -7.83 0.50 0.25
CA ALA A 29 -8.19 -0.33 1.41
C ALA A 29 -7.30 -1.56 1.55
N VAL A 30 -6.65 -2.03 0.48
CA VAL A 30 -5.72 -3.17 0.52
C VAL A 30 -4.56 -2.94 1.48
N PHE A 31 -4.12 -1.68 1.67
CA PHE A 31 -3.06 -1.37 2.66
C PHE A 31 -3.47 -1.63 4.10
N THR A 32 -4.78 -1.71 4.42
CA THR A 32 -5.24 -2.05 5.78
C THR A 32 -4.93 -3.52 6.13
N LEU A 33 -4.90 -4.41 5.14
CA LEU A 33 -4.54 -5.82 5.31
C LEU A 33 -3.07 -5.99 5.72
N CYS A 34 -2.20 -5.00 5.42
CA CYS A 34 -0.82 -5.03 5.85
C CYS A 34 -0.64 -4.95 7.37
N ALA A 35 -1.70 -4.68 8.16
CA ALA A 35 -1.64 -4.75 9.63
C ALA A 35 -1.19 -6.13 10.14
N LYS A 36 -1.49 -7.20 9.37
CA LYS A 36 -1.10 -8.58 9.66
C LYS A 36 0.28 -8.97 9.10
N ASP A 37 0.99 -8.04 8.47
CA ASP A 37 2.30 -8.33 7.90
C ASP A 37 3.33 -8.59 9.03
N PRO A 38 4.03 -9.75 9.04
CA PRO A 38 4.99 -10.08 10.09
C PRO A 38 6.20 -9.13 10.10
N VAL A 39 6.46 -8.41 9.01
CA VAL A 39 7.62 -7.52 8.88
C VAL A 39 7.22 -6.10 9.32
N LYS A 40 7.96 -5.52 10.27
CA LYS A 40 7.66 -4.19 10.84
C LYS A 40 7.74 -3.09 9.78
N GLU A 41 8.75 -3.16 8.92
CA GLU A 41 9.03 -2.20 7.85
C GLU A 41 7.89 -2.18 6.82
N ARG A 42 7.25 -3.33 6.60
CA ARG A 42 6.08 -3.45 5.72
C ARG A 42 4.86 -2.72 6.28
N ARG A 43 4.60 -2.86 7.58
CA ARG A 43 3.54 -2.11 8.28
C ARG A 43 3.79 -0.60 8.21
N ALA A 44 5.03 -0.18 8.43
CA ALA A 44 5.43 1.22 8.31
C ALA A 44 5.23 1.77 6.88
N HIS A 45 5.67 1.02 5.87
CA HIS A 45 5.48 1.36 4.46
C HIS A 45 3.99 1.50 4.10
N ALA A 46 3.14 0.56 4.52
CA ALA A 46 1.70 0.62 4.26
C ALA A 46 1.06 1.90 4.85
N ARG A 47 1.43 2.26 6.09
CA ARG A 47 0.98 3.52 6.72
C ARG A 47 1.44 4.74 5.92
N GLN A 48 2.69 4.76 5.46
CA GLN A 48 3.21 5.84 4.63
C GLN A 48 2.43 5.97 3.31
N CYS A 49 2.15 4.84 2.64
CA CYS A 49 1.37 4.82 1.42
C CYS A 49 -0.05 5.38 1.59
N LEU A 50 -0.71 5.05 2.71
CA LEU A 50 -2.04 5.56 3.07
C LEU A 50 -2.00 7.08 3.26
N VAL A 51 -1.14 7.57 4.15
CA VAL A 51 -1.02 9.01 4.45
C VAL A 51 -0.75 9.82 3.18
N LYS A 52 0.20 9.35 2.34
CA LYS A 52 0.54 10.04 1.09
C LYS A 52 -0.64 10.10 0.11
N ASN A 53 -1.41 9.01 -0.03
CA ASN A 53 -2.56 9.01 -0.95
C ASN A 53 -3.74 9.82 -0.43
N ILE A 54 -3.95 9.87 0.89
CA ILE A 54 -4.95 10.73 1.53
C ILE A 54 -4.60 12.19 1.28
N ASN A 55 -3.35 12.59 1.58
CA ASN A 55 -2.90 13.97 1.38
C ASN A 55 -2.91 14.40 -0.09
N LEU A 56 -2.64 13.49 -1.03
CA LEU A 56 -2.67 13.78 -2.47
C LEU A 56 -4.08 14.05 -3.00
N ARG A 57 -5.12 13.53 -2.34
CA ARG A 57 -6.52 13.59 -2.80
C ARG A 57 -7.40 14.56 -2.02
N ARG A 58 -6.86 15.16 -0.96
CA ARG A 58 -7.49 16.26 -0.23
C ARG A 58 -7.12 17.57 -0.90
#